data_AF-A0A7X7QNB1-F1
#
_entry.id   AF-A0A7X7QNB1-F1
#
_cell.length_a   1.000
_cell.length_b   1.000
_cell.length_c   1.000
_cell.angle_alpha   90.00
_cell.angle_beta   90.00
_cell.angle_gamma   90.00
#
_symmetry.space_group_name_H-M   'P 1'
#
loop_
_entity.id
_entity.type
_entity.pdbx_description
1 polymer ?
#
loop_
_entity_poly.entity_id
_entity_poly.type
_entity_poly.pdbx_seq_one_letter_code
_entity_poly.pdbx_strand_id
1 'polypeptide(L)'
;MTTDTATRRQVVDESPRRLPLEGAVDVAVLGGSVSAVAAALAAARAGRRVFLAAPRPFLGEDLCSTLHLWTDRPPGPESPLAAALFASG
;
A
#
# COMPACT_ATOMS: atom_id res chain seq x y z
N MET A 1 -21.32 -8.00 -17.31
CA MET A 1 -21.76 -8.50 -16.00
C MET A 1 -21.66 -7.35 -15.01
N THR A 2 -22.71 -6.55 -14.91
CA THR A 2 -22.80 -5.35 -14.07
C THR A 2 -23.36 -5.78 -12.72
N THR A 3 -22.50 -5.99 -11.73
CA THR A 3 -22.93 -6.30 -10.36
C THR A 3 -23.34 -5.00 -9.67
N ASP A 4 -24.65 -4.80 -9.58
CA ASP A 4 -25.30 -3.85 -8.70
C ASP A 4 -25.00 -4.24 -7.24
N THR A 5 -24.09 -3.50 -6.60
CA THR A 5 -23.73 -3.72 -5.19
C THR A 5 -24.64 -2.86 -4.33
N ALA A 6 -25.89 -3.29 -4.17
CA ALA A 6 -26.80 -2.71 -3.19
C ALA A 6 -26.21 -2.92 -1.78
N THR A 7 -25.86 -1.83 -1.10
CA THR A 7 -25.20 -1.86 0.22
C THR A 7 -26.20 -2.28 1.30
N ARG A 8 -26.22 -3.57 1.68
CA ARG A 8 -27.02 -4.04 2.81
C ARG A 8 -26.39 -3.57 4.12
N ARG A 9 -27.15 -2.82 4.92
CA ARG A 9 -26.72 -2.38 6.26
C ARG A 9 -26.71 -3.57 7.22
N GLN A 10 -25.53 -4.04 7.59
CA GLN A 10 -25.36 -5.00 8.69
C GLN A 10 -25.27 -4.25 10.02
N VAL A 11 -25.85 -4.84 11.07
CA VAL A 11 -25.85 -4.30 12.44
C VAL A 11 -25.22 -5.34 13.36
N VAL A 12 -24.36 -4.89 14.26
CA VAL A 12 -23.72 -5.70 15.31
C VAL A 12 -24.04 -5.04 16.65
N ASP A 13 -24.55 -5.81 17.61
CA ASP A 13 -24.75 -5.35 18.99
C ASP A 13 -23.41 -5.36 19.73
N GLU A 14 -22.92 -4.17 20.05
CA GLU A 14 -21.67 -3.94 20.78
C GLU A 14 -21.96 -3.12 22.03
N SER A 15 -21.24 -3.39 23.12
CA SER A 15 -21.35 -2.57 24.33
C SER A 15 -20.92 -1.12 24.06
N PRO A 16 -21.43 -0.12 24.80
CA PRO A 16 -20.95 1.24 24.68
C PRO A 16 -19.46 1.32 25.06
N ARG A 17 -18.61 1.68 24.10
CA ARG A 17 -17.17 1.85 24.29
C ARG A 17 -16.72 3.13 23.59
N ARG A 18 -15.68 3.79 24.12
CA ARG A 18 -14.96 4.80 23.32
C ARG A 18 -14.13 4.05 22.28
N LEU A 19 -14.42 4.29 21.02
CA LEU A 19 -13.56 3.79 19.94
C LEU A 19 -12.32 4.68 19.85
N PRO A 20 -11.12 4.09 19.73
CA PRO A 20 -9.93 4.87 19.41
C PRO A 20 -10.13 5.51 18.04
N LEU A 21 -9.96 6.84 17.98
CA LEU A 21 -10.03 7.61 16.75
C LEU A 21 -8.63 8.11 16.44
N GLU A 22 -8.08 7.71 15.28
CA GLU A 22 -6.73 8.10 14.85
C GLU A 22 -6.64 9.60 14.47
N GLY A 23 -7.76 10.23 14.11
CA GLY A 23 -7.82 11.66 13.83
C GLY A 23 -8.87 12.05 12.80
N ALA A 24 -8.94 13.34 12.48
CA ALA A 24 -9.80 13.89 11.43
C ALA A 24 -8.96 14.25 10.21
N VAL A 25 -9.34 13.71 9.04
CA VAL A 25 -8.68 13.94 7.76
C VAL A 25 -9.68 14.31 6.69
N ASP A 26 -9.21 14.98 5.64
CA ASP A 26 -10.06 15.38 4.51
C ASP A 26 -10.16 14.25 3.48
N VAL A 27 -9.13 13.40 3.39
CA VAL A 27 -9.08 12.23 2.49
C VAL A 27 -8.45 11.04 3.23
N ALA A 28 -9.07 9.86 3.14
CA ALA A 28 -8.50 8.59 3.58
C ALA A 28 -8.26 7.67 2.37
N VAL A 29 -7.04 7.16 2.23
CA VAL A 29 -6.64 6.20 1.21
C VAL A 29 -6.31 4.88 1.88
N LEU A 30 -6.99 3.81 1.48
CA LEU A 30 -6.81 2.46 2.01
C LEU A 30 -6.13 1.59 0.95
N GLY A 31 -4.90 1.16 1.22
CA GLY A 31 -4.08 0.37 0.31
C GLY A 31 -2.65 0.89 0.23
N GLY A 32 -1.69 -0.03 0.11
CA GLY A 32 -0.26 0.28 0.06
C GLY A 32 0.36 0.24 -1.33
N SER A 33 -0.43 0.15 -2.41
CA SER A 33 0.09 0.05 -3.78
C SER A 33 0.69 1.36 -4.28
N VAL A 34 1.49 1.31 -5.35
CA VAL A 34 2.05 2.51 -6.01
C VAL A 34 0.94 3.48 -6.44
N SER A 35 -0.19 2.96 -6.94
CA SER A 35 -1.34 3.78 -7.33
C SER A 35 -2.02 4.46 -6.12
N ALA A 36 -2.15 3.76 -4.98
CA ALA A 36 -2.69 4.34 -3.75
C ALA A 36 -1.79 5.47 -3.23
N VAL A 37 -0.47 5.25 -3.24
CA VAL A 37 0.52 6.28 -2.87
C VAL A 37 0.42 7.49 -3.81
N ALA A 38 0.30 7.27 -5.12
CA ALA A 38 0.14 8.36 -6.09
C ALA A 38 -1.12 9.20 -5.83
N ALA A 39 -2.25 8.55 -5.53
CA ALA A 39 -3.50 9.23 -5.19
C ALA A 39 -3.38 10.04 -3.88
N ALA A 40 -2.78 9.46 -2.84
CA ALA A 40 -2.54 10.15 -1.57
C ALA A 40 -1.65 11.39 -1.75
N LEU A 41 -0.58 11.26 -2.54
CA LEU A 41 0.32 12.37 -2.87
C LEU A 41 -0.40 13.48 -3.67
N ALA A 42 -1.24 13.12 -4.63
CA ALA A 42 -2.02 14.10 -5.38
C ALA A 42 -2.95 14.92 -4.47
N ALA A 43 -3.66 14.26 -3.54
CA ALA A 43 -4.51 14.93 -2.56
C ALA A 43 -3.71 15.82 -1.59
N ALA A 44 -2.57 15.33 -1.09
CA ALA A 44 -1.69 16.10 -0.22
C ALA A 44 -1.13 17.35 -0.92
N ARG A 45 -0.70 17.21 -2.19
CA ARG A 45 -0.23 18.34 -3.02
C ARG A 45 -1.33 19.36 -3.29
N ALA A 46 -2.59 18.95 -3.27
CA ALA A 46 -3.74 19.86 -3.33
C ALA A 46 -4.11 20.50 -1.97
N GLY A 47 -3.24 20.37 -0.95
CA GLY A 47 -3.42 21.01 0.35
C GLY A 47 -4.36 20.28 1.31
N ARG A 48 -4.63 19.00 1.07
CA ARG A 48 -5.51 18.19 1.94
C ARG A 48 -4.74 17.49 3.05
N ARG A 49 -5.38 17.32 4.21
CA ARG A 49 -4.91 16.40 5.25
C ARG A 49 -5.29 14.99 4.84
N VAL A 50 -4.30 14.14 4.62
CA VAL A 50 -4.48 12.79 4.07
C VAL A 50 -4.06 11.75 5.10
N PHE A 51 -4.89 10.73 5.30
CA PHE A 51 -4.52 9.49 6.00
C PHE A 51 -4.31 8.39 4.96
N LEU A 52 -3.11 7.81 4.90
CA LEU A 52 -2.79 6.67 4.06
C LEU A 52 -2.55 5.45 4.95
N ALA A 53 -3.40 4.44 4.84
CA ALA A 53 -3.29 3.19 5.59
C ALA A 53 -2.94 2.04 4.65
N ALA A 54 -1.95 1.23 5.02
CA ALA A 54 -1.54 0.05 4.29
C ALA A 54 -1.51 -1.18 5.21
N PRO A 55 -1.80 -2.38 4.70
CA PRO A 55 -1.76 -3.62 5.48
C PRO A 55 -0.32 -4.10 5.77
N ARG A 56 0.68 -3.52 5.09
CA ARG A 56 2.10 -3.86 5.21
C ARG A 56 2.88 -2.72 5.88
N PRO A 57 4.01 -3.01 6.54
CA PRO A 57 4.86 -1.99 7.15
C PRO A 57 5.68 -1.17 6.13
N PHE A 58 5.38 -1.30 4.83
CA PHE A 58 6.02 -0.60 3.72
C PHE A 58 4.99 -0.29 2.62
N LEU A 59 5.36 0.60 1.70
CA LEU A 59 4.53 1.04 0.58
C LEU A 59 5.05 0.49 -0.75
N GLY A 60 4.22 0.62 -1.79
CA GLY A 60 4.45 0.06 -3.11
C GLY A 60 4.45 -1.47 -3.09
N GLU A 61 3.53 -2.12 -2.37
CA GLU A 61 3.58 -3.58 -2.19
C GLU A 61 3.50 -4.36 -3.51
N ASP A 62 2.85 -3.80 -4.52
CA ASP A 62 2.74 -4.26 -5.90
C ASP A 62 4.05 -4.16 -6.69
N LEU A 63 5.04 -3.46 -6.16
CA LEU A 63 6.36 -3.26 -6.74
C LEU A 63 7.45 -3.84 -5.84
N CYS A 64 7.53 -3.38 -4.59
CA CYS A 64 8.54 -3.76 -3.60
C CYS A 64 8.48 -5.26 -3.23
N SER A 65 7.29 -5.86 -3.15
CA SER A 65 7.17 -7.28 -2.75
C SER A 65 7.58 -8.25 -3.85
N THR A 66 7.78 -7.77 -5.09
CA THR A 66 8.24 -8.61 -6.20
C THR A 66 9.71 -8.98 -6.08
N LEU A 67 10.46 -8.29 -5.20
CA LEU A 67 11.92 -8.42 -5.07
C LEU A 67 12.66 -8.27 -6.40
N HIS A 68 12.09 -7.51 -7.34
CA HIS A 68 12.77 -7.17 -8.57
C HIS A 68 13.82 -6.10 -8.28
N LEU A 69 15.05 -6.55 -8.04
CA LEU A 69 16.17 -5.69 -7.71
C LEU A 69 16.73 -5.10 -9.00
N TRP A 70 16.29 -3.88 -9.35
CA TRP A 70 16.88 -3.14 -10.46
C TRP A 70 18.33 -2.79 -10.12
N THR A 71 19.24 -3.23 -10.98
CA THR A 71 20.66 -2.95 -10.80
C THR A 71 21.19 -2.29 -12.08
N ASP A 72 21.72 -1.07 -11.95
CA ASP A 72 22.36 -0.35 -13.07
C ASP A 72 23.69 -1.00 -13.48
N ARG A 73 24.22 -1.87 -12.61
CA ARG A 73 25.41 -2.67 -12.82
C ARG A 73 25.10 -4.11 -12.40
N PRO A 74 25.40 -5.12 -13.23
CA PRO A 74 25.25 -6.51 -12.79
C PRO A 74 26.04 -6.69 -11.48
N PRO A 75 25.43 -7.31 -10.45
CA PRO A 75 26.12 -7.49 -9.19
C PRO A 75 27.45 -8.21 -9.45
N GLY A 76 28.54 -7.61 -8.96
CA GLY A 76 29.85 -8.24 -9.03
C GLY A 76 29.85 -9.58 -8.30
N PRO A 77 30.89 -10.43 -8.47
CA PRO A 77 30.95 -11.75 -7.87
C PRO A 77 31.24 -11.65 -6.36
N GLU A 78 30.33 -11.05 -5.60
CA GLU A 78 30.49 -10.86 -4.16
C GLU A 78 30.05 -12.12 -3.38
N SER A 79 29.28 -13.02 -4.02
CA SER A 79 29.07 -14.39 -3.55
C SER A 79 28.54 -15.32 -4.66
N PRO A 80 28.75 -16.65 -4.54
CA PRO A 80 28.11 -17.64 -5.42
C PRO A 80 26.58 -17.56 -5.43
N LEU A 81 25.97 -17.16 -4.31
CA LEU A 81 24.52 -17.00 -4.20
C LEU A 81 24.01 -15.81 -5.03
N ALA A 82 24.71 -14.67 -4.99
CA ALA A 82 24.35 -13.52 -5.82
C ALA A 82 24.44 -13.89 -7.31
N ALA A 83 25.50 -14.57 -7.73
CA ALA A 83 25.63 -15.03 -9.11
C ALA A 83 24.44 -15.91 -9.53
N ALA A 84 24.00 -16.84 -8.68
CA ALA A 84 22.84 -17.70 -8.97
C ALA A 84 21.50 -16.94 -9.02
N LEU A 85 21.29 -15.96 -8.12
CA LEU A 85 20.06 -15.18 -8.05
C LEU A 85 19.88 -14.23 -9.25
N PHE A 86 20.98 -13.75 -9.82
CA PHE A 86 20.98 -12.73 -10.89
C PHE A 86 21.39 -13.26 -12.27
N ALA A 87 21.66 -14.56 -12.42
CA ALA A 87 22.09 -15.17 -13.69
C ALA A 87 21.00 -15.22 -14.79
N SER A 88 19.73 -15.02 -14.42
CA SER A 88 18.57 -15.16 -15.32
C SER A 88 17.73 -13.88 -15.43
N GLY A 89 18.34 -12.72 -15.16
CA GLY A 89 17.76 -11.39 -15.38
C GLY A 89 18.00 -10.90 -16.80
#